data_AF-A0A958IWU8-F1
#
_entry.id   AF-A0A958IWU8-F1
#
_cell.length_a   1.000
_cell.length_b   1.000
_cell.length_c   1.000
_cell.angle_alpha   90.00
_cell.angle_beta   90.00
_cell.angle_gamma   90.00
#
_symmetry.space_group_name_H-M   'P 1'
#
loop_
_entity.id
_entity.type
_entity.pdbx_description
1 polymer ?
#
loop_
_entity_poly.entity_id
_entity_poly.type
_entity_poly.pdbx_seq_one_letter_code
_entity_poly.pdbx_strand_id
1 'polypeptide(L)'
;IELPPELPAAAALQRILRELREVMQQNEPGVIADIDSEFLHDFRVAVRRTRSALGQLKGVFAAERLAQFRSDFAEIGKATNLLRDLDVYLLDRRHYEAMLPETLQGALAPLFTHLEAER
;
A
#
# COMPACT_ATOMS: atom_id res chain seq x y z
N ILE A 1 9.18 -14.98 8.01
CA ILE A 1 10.63 -14.73 8.06
C ILE A 1 11.12 -15.06 9.46
N GLU A 2 12.09 -15.96 9.58
CA GLU A 2 12.71 -16.31 10.86
C GLU A 2 13.89 -15.38 11.15
N LEU A 3 13.96 -14.86 12.38
CA LEU A 3 14.99 -13.93 12.84
C LEU A 3 15.59 -14.48 14.14
N PRO A 4 16.72 -15.20 14.06
CA PRO A 4 17.41 -15.69 15.24
C PRO A 4 17.83 -14.53 16.16
N PRO A 5 17.77 -14.70 17.50
CA PRO A 5 18.02 -13.61 18.44
C PRO A 5 19.47 -13.08 18.40
N GLU A 6 20.43 -13.92 18.03
CA GLU A 6 21.84 -13.56 17.82
C GLU A 6 22.11 -12.80 16.51
N LEU A 7 21.11 -12.64 15.63
CA LEU A 7 21.30 -11.96 14.35
C LEU A 7 21.52 -10.45 14.57
N PRO A 8 22.60 -9.85 14.04
CA PRO A 8 22.81 -8.42 14.14
C PRO A 8 21.63 -7.62 13.58
N ALA A 9 21.23 -6.55 14.25
CA ALA A 9 20.06 -5.73 13.87
C ALA A 9 20.10 -5.26 12.40
N ALA A 10 21.29 -4.93 11.89
CA ALA A 10 21.49 -4.58 10.48
C ALA A 10 21.10 -5.71 9.53
N ALA A 11 21.52 -6.93 9.83
CA ALA A 11 21.23 -8.11 9.03
C ALA A 11 19.74 -8.50 9.14
N ALA A 12 19.14 -8.39 10.32
CA ALA A 12 17.71 -8.60 10.52
C ALA A 12 16.87 -7.62 9.70
N LEU A 13 17.21 -6.33 9.73
CA LEU A 13 16.52 -5.30 8.93
C LEU A 13 16.69 -5.55 7.43
N GLN A 14 17.89 -5.90 6.97
CA GLN A 14 18.11 -6.23 5.55
C GLN A 14 17.25 -7.42 5.11
N ARG A 15 17.08 -8.46 5.94
CA ARG A 15 16.19 -9.58 5.64
C ARG A 15 14.74 -9.12 5.51
N ILE A 16 14.25 -8.35 6.48
CA ILE A 16 12.89 -7.79 6.44
C ILE A 16 12.67 -6.96 5.16
N LEU A 17 13.62 -6.08 4.80
CA LEU A 17 13.51 -5.21 3.63
C LEU A 17 13.55 -5.98 2.31
N ARG A 18 14.32 -7.08 2.22
CA ARG A 18 14.35 -7.94 1.02
C ARG A 18 13.00 -8.62 0.81
N GLU A 19 12.43 -9.19 1.86
CA GLU A 19 11.13 -9.87 1.81
C GLU A 19 10.01 -8.89 1.43
N LEU A 20 10.01 -7.68 2.01
CA LEU A 20 9.05 -6.65 1.63
C LEU A 20 9.23 -6.20 0.18
N ARG A 21 10.47 -6.12 -0.32
CA ARG A 21 10.75 -5.85 -1.73
C ARG A 21 10.23 -6.97 -2.63
N GLU A 22 10.39 -8.23 -2.24
CA GLU A 22 9.85 -9.37 -3.00
C GLU A 22 8.33 -9.31 -3.10
N VAL A 23 7.63 -8.98 -2.01
CA VAL A 23 6.17 -8.75 -2.05
C VAL A 23 5.80 -7.62 -3.03
N MET A 24 6.54 -6.50 -3.03
CA MET A 24 6.30 -5.42 -4.00
C MET A 24 6.48 -5.92 -5.44
N GLN A 25 7.57 -6.63 -5.72
CA GLN A 25 7.88 -7.13 -7.06
C GLN A 25 6.90 -8.20 -7.56
N GLN A 26 6.40 -9.05 -6.66
CA GLN A 26 5.41 -10.07 -7.02
C GLN A 26 4.05 -9.45 -7.36
N ASN A 27 3.69 -8.34 -6.70
CA ASN A 27 2.42 -7.68 -6.92
C ASN A 27 2.45 -6.65 -8.06
N GLU A 28 3.62 -6.06 -8.36
CA GLU A 28 3.79 -5.02 -9.38
C GLU A 28 3.20 -5.40 -10.76
N PRO A 29 3.41 -6.61 -11.32
CA PRO A 29 2.78 -6.99 -12.57
C PRO A 29 1.24 -6.98 -12.52
N GLY A 30 0.65 -7.39 -11.39
CA GLY A 30 -0.81 -7.39 -11.21
C GLY A 30 -1.39 -6.00 -11.04
N VAL A 31 -0.64 -5.08 -10.43
CA VAL A 31 -0.97 -3.64 -10.39
C VAL A 31 -0.95 -3.04 -11.79
N ILE A 32 0.11 -3.29 -12.57
CA ILE A 32 0.27 -2.74 -13.91
C ILE A 32 -0.79 -3.27 -14.87
N ALA A 33 -1.13 -4.56 -14.76
CA ALA A 33 -2.14 -5.21 -15.59
C ALA A 33 -3.58 -5.01 -15.10
N ASP A 34 -3.78 -4.28 -14.00
CA ASP A 34 -5.09 -3.99 -13.40
C ASP A 34 -5.95 -5.25 -13.20
N ILE A 35 -5.35 -6.31 -12.65
CA ILE A 35 -5.99 -7.63 -12.53
C ILE A 35 -7.01 -7.65 -11.38
N ASP A 36 -6.58 -7.17 -10.21
CA ASP A 36 -7.38 -7.10 -9.00
C ASP A 36 -6.80 -6.01 -8.07
N SER A 37 -7.67 -5.29 -7.36
CA SER A 37 -7.29 -4.28 -6.37
C SER A 37 -6.41 -4.82 -5.23
N GLU A 38 -6.44 -6.13 -4.95
CA GLU A 38 -5.62 -6.78 -3.93
C GLU A 38 -4.12 -6.68 -4.25
N PHE A 39 -3.73 -6.70 -5.53
CA PHE A 39 -2.33 -6.50 -5.92
C PHE A 39 -1.83 -5.12 -5.47
N LEU A 40 -2.64 -4.07 -5.68
CA LEU A 40 -2.30 -2.73 -5.22
C LEU A 40 -2.36 -2.61 -3.70
N HIS A 41 -3.30 -3.31 -3.05
CA HIS A 41 -3.37 -3.40 -1.60
C HIS A 41 -2.05 -3.91 -1.01
N ASP A 42 -1.63 -5.10 -1.42
CA ASP A 42 -0.47 -5.80 -0.86
C ASP A 42 0.84 -5.08 -1.19
N PHE A 43 0.95 -4.54 -2.41
CA PHE A 43 2.06 -3.65 -2.77
C PHE A 43 2.18 -2.48 -1.80
N ARG A 44 1.06 -1.77 -1.54
CA ARG A 44 1.03 -0.61 -0.62
C ARG A 44 1.27 -1.01 0.83
N VAL A 45 0.79 -2.17 1.27
CA VAL A 45 1.09 -2.73 2.60
C VAL A 45 2.60 -2.92 2.75
N ALA A 46 3.27 -3.51 1.76
CA ALA A 46 4.71 -3.69 1.78
C ALA A 46 5.45 -2.34 1.84
N VAL A 47 5.03 -1.34 1.04
CA VAL A 47 5.64 0.01 1.04
C VAL A 47 5.52 0.67 2.42
N ARG A 48 4.33 0.60 3.03
CA ARG A 48 4.08 1.14 4.38
C ARG A 48 4.95 0.45 5.43
N ARG A 49 5.04 -0.89 5.39
CA ARG A 49 5.89 -1.67 6.30
C ARG A 49 7.36 -1.33 6.15
N THR A 50 7.85 -1.14 4.93
CA THR A 50 9.23 -0.69 4.66
C THR A 50 9.52 0.66 5.32
N ARG A 51 8.64 1.66 5.14
CA ARG A 51 8.79 2.98 5.77
C ARG A 51 8.80 2.92 7.30
N SER A 52 7.97 2.05 7.87
CA SER A 52 7.93 1.82 9.31
C SER A 52 9.24 1.19 9.80
N ALA A 53 9.69 0.10 9.15
CA ALA A 53 10.93 -0.58 9.50
C ALA A 53 12.17 0.35 9.45
N LEU A 54 12.27 1.18 8.40
CA LEU A 54 13.33 2.17 8.26
C LEU A 54 13.29 3.26 9.36
N GLY A 55 12.13 3.51 9.97
CA GLY A 55 11.97 4.48 11.05
C GLY A 55 12.33 3.96 12.45
N GLN A 56 12.33 2.64 12.64
CA GLN A 56 12.49 2.00 13.96
C GLN A 56 13.97 1.80 14.37
N LEU A 57 14.88 1.59 13.41
CA LEU A 57 16.26 1.19 13.69
C LEU A 57 17.27 2.32 13.45
N LYS A 58 17.23 3.32 14.35
CA LYS A 58 18.21 4.41 14.38
C LYS A 58 19.58 3.89 14.85
N GLY A 59 20.66 4.39 14.26
CA GLY A 59 22.04 4.04 14.64
C GLY A 59 22.59 2.73 14.04
N VAL A 60 21.77 1.98 13.30
CA VAL A 60 22.20 0.75 12.61
C VAL A 60 22.77 1.04 11.21
N PHE A 61 22.24 2.06 10.55
CA PHE A 61 22.70 2.57 9.24
C PHE A 61 22.88 4.08 9.31
N ALA A 62 23.59 4.65 8.32
CA ALA A 62 23.72 6.10 8.17
C ALA A 62 22.34 6.77 8.10
N ALA A 63 22.14 7.79 8.94
CA ALA A 63 20.83 8.43 9.13
C ALA A 63 20.32 9.09 7.84
N GLU A 64 21.23 9.67 7.06
CA GLU A 64 20.97 10.32 5.78
C GLU A 64 20.43 9.32 4.77
N ARG A 65 21.01 8.11 4.72
CA ARG A 65 20.57 7.05 3.83
C ARG A 65 19.18 6.54 4.23
N LEU A 66 18.92 6.34 5.52
CA LEU A 66 17.59 5.95 5.99
C LEU A 66 16.54 7.03 5.69
N ALA A 67 16.87 8.31 5.85
CA ALA A 67 15.99 9.42 5.53
C ALA A 67 15.65 9.46 4.04
N GLN A 68 16.64 9.29 3.16
CA GLN A 68 16.42 9.23 1.71
C GLN A 68 15.46 8.11 1.34
N PHE A 69 15.74 6.86 1.74
CA PHE A 69 14.86 5.73 1.44
C PHE A 69 13.44 5.93 2.00
N ARG A 70 13.30 6.52 3.19
CA ARG A 70 11.96 6.82 3.73
C ARG A 70 11.21 7.84 2.88
N SER A 71 11.90 8.80 2.28
CA SER A 71 11.33 9.76 1.33
C SER A 71 10.92 9.06 0.04
N ASP A 72 11.82 8.28 -0.57
CA ASP A 72 11.55 7.57 -1.84
C ASP A 72 10.33 6.64 -1.71
N PHE A 73 10.25 5.84 -0.65
CA PHE A 73 9.08 5.00 -0.40
C PHE A 73 7.82 5.80 -0.05
N ALA A 74 7.96 7.01 0.51
CA ALA A 74 6.79 7.88 0.72
C ALA A 74 6.25 8.41 -0.61
N GLU A 75 7.11 8.72 -1.57
CA GLU A 75 6.71 9.13 -2.92
C GLU A 75 6.01 8.00 -3.66
N ILE A 76 6.53 6.77 -3.60
CA ILE A 76 5.85 5.57 -4.15
C ILE A 76 4.45 5.40 -3.53
N GLY A 77 4.36 5.54 -2.20
CA GLY A 77 3.07 5.47 -1.50
C GLY A 77 2.10 6.57 -1.94
N LYS A 78 2.58 7.80 -2.13
CA LYS A 78 1.75 8.91 -2.61
C LYS A 78 1.25 8.72 -4.04
N ALA A 79 2.12 8.25 -4.93
CA ALA A 79 1.79 8.01 -6.33
C ALA A 79 0.66 6.98 -6.51
N THR A 80 0.46 6.11 -5.53
CA THR A 80 -0.56 5.04 -5.56
C THR A 80 -1.78 5.33 -4.69
N ASN A 81 -1.89 6.53 -4.08
CA ASN A 81 -3.01 6.84 -3.18
C ASN A 81 -4.33 6.93 -3.92
N LEU A 82 -4.40 7.74 -4.97
CA LEU A 82 -5.65 7.99 -5.69
C LEU A 82 -6.28 6.69 -6.21
N LEU A 83 -5.51 5.88 -6.94
CA LEU A 83 -5.98 4.60 -7.45
C LEU A 83 -6.48 3.68 -6.33
N ARG A 84 -5.76 3.62 -5.19
CA ARG A 84 -6.20 2.80 -4.07
C ARG A 84 -7.48 3.32 -3.42
N ASP A 85 -7.63 4.63 -3.30
CA ASP A 85 -8.84 5.23 -2.73
C ASP A 85 -10.03 4.90 -3.64
N LEU A 86 -9.87 5.03 -4.95
CA LEU A 86 -10.89 4.67 -5.96
C LEU A 86 -11.26 3.18 -5.87
N ASP A 87 -10.29 2.27 -5.83
CA ASP A 87 -10.54 0.83 -5.62
C ASP A 87 -11.40 0.58 -4.38
N VAL A 88 -11.04 1.18 -3.24
CA VAL A 88 -11.76 0.99 -1.98
C VAL A 88 -13.19 1.51 -2.08
N TYR A 89 -13.39 2.72 -2.62
CA TYR A 89 -14.73 3.27 -2.78
C TYR A 89 -15.61 2.40 -3.69
N LEU A 90 -15.06 1.95 -4.82
CA LEU A 90 -15.78 1.15 -5.81
C LEU A 90 -16.18 -0.23 -5.27
N LEU A 91 -15.28 -0.90 -4.54
CA LEU A 91 -15.57 -2.17 -3.88
C LEU A 91 -16.67 -2.04 -2.81
N ASP A 92 -16.66 -0.94 -2.06
CA ASP A 92 -17.61 -0.69 -0.97
C ASP A 92 -18.93 -0.05 -1.45
N ARG A 93 -19.17 0.06 -2.77
CA ARG A 93 -20.37 0.69 -3.32
C ARG A 93 -21.67 0.20 -2.69
N ARG A 94 -21.86 -1.12 -2.62
CA ARG A 94 -23.08 -1.71 -2.04
C ARG A 94 -23.22 -1.39 -0.56
N HIS A 95 -22.11 -1.32 0.16
CA HIS A 95 -22.11 -0.93 1.56
C HIS A 95 -22.60 0.52 1.72
N TYR A 96 -22.08 1.45 0.92
CA TYR A 96 -22.52 2.85 0.93
C TYR A 96 -23.98 3.03 0.53
N GLU A 97 -24.45 2.31 -0.49
CA GLU A 97 -25.87 2.31 -0.88
C GLU A 97 -26.76 1.81 0.27
N ALA A 98 -26.37 0.75 0.97
CA ALA A 98 -27.12 0.20 2.10
C ALA A 98 -27.17 1.11 3.33
N MET A 99 -26.28 2.10 3.46
CA MET A 99 -26.33 3.11 4.52
C MET A 99 -27.42 4.16 4.31
N LEU A 100 -28.00 4.22 3.10
CA LEU A 100 -29.07 5.17 2.76
C LEU A 100 -30.45 4.51 2.82
N PRO A 101 -31.51 5.29 3.09
CA PRO A 101 -32.89 4.84 2.87
C PRO A 101 -33.10 4.37 1.43
N GLU A 102 -33.96 3.37 1.21
CA GLU A 102 -34.22 2.76 -0.10
C GLU A 102 -34.48 3.79 -1.22
N THR A 103 -35.18 4.88 -0.90
CA THR A 103 -35.49 5.97 -1.85
C THR A 103 -34.28 6.77 -2.31
N LEU A 104 -33.18 6.74 -1.55
CA LEU A 104 -31.95 7.52 -1.81
C LEU A 104 -30.78 6.65 -2.29
N GLN A 105 -30.88 5.32 -2.27
CA GLN A 105 -29.78 4.44 -2.68
C GLN A 105 -29.36 4.69 -4.14
N GLY A 106 -30.33 4.90 -5.03
CA GLY A 106 -30.07 5.23 -6.44
C GLY A 106 -29.41 6.60 -6.66
N ALA A 107 -29.42 7.49 -5.66
CA ALA A 107 -28.83 8.82 -5.78
C ALA A 107 -27.29 8.79 -5.85
N LEU A 108 -26.65 7.70 -5.41
CA LEU A 108 -25.19 7.53 -5.49
C LEU A 108 -24.70 7.05 -6.86
N ALA A 109 -25.58 6.62 -7.76
CA ALA A 109 -25.17 6.07 -9.05
C ALA A 109 -24.27 7.03 -9.88
N PRO A 110 -24.57 8.35 -9.99
CA PRO A 110 -23.71 9.27 -10.72
C PRO A 110 -22.31 9.42 -10.10
N LEU A 111 -22.20 9.34 -8.77
CA LEU A 111 -20.92 9.37 -8.08
C LEU A 111 -20.07 8.15 -8.46
N PHE A 112 -20.64 6.95 -8.37
CA PHE A 112 -19.87 5.74 -8.70
C PHE A 112 -19.51 5.65 -10.18
N THR A 113 -20.37 6.13 -11.10
CA THR A 113 -19.99 6.27 -12.51
C THR A 113 -18.81 7.23 -12.70
N HIS A 114 -18.75 8.33 -11.94
CA HIS A 114 -17.61 9.23 -11.99
C HIS A 114 -16.33 8.60 -11.43
N LEU A 115 -16.42 7.89 -10.30
CA LEU A 115 -15.28 7.19 -9.70
C LEU A 115 -14.73 6.08 -10.61
N GLU A 116 -15.61 5.34 -11.30
CA GLU A 116 -15.20 4.34 -12.31
C GLU A 116 -14.46 4.97 -13.50
N ALA A 117 -14.84 6.19 -13.90
CA ALA A 117 -14.19 6.91 -15.00
C ALA A 117 -12.85 7.55 -14.61
N GLU A 118 -12.63 7.83 -13.32
CA GLU A 118 -11.36 8.36 -12.79
C GLU A 118 -10.33 7.29 -12.44
N ARG A 119 -10.76 6.03 -12.24
CA ARG A 119 -9.90 4.89 -11.88
C ARG A 119 -9.05 4.45 -13.06
#